data_AF-A0A392RAC1-F1
#
_entry.id   AF-A0A392RAC1-F1
#
_cell.length_a   1.000
_cell.length_b   1.000
_cell.length_c   1.000
_cell.angle_alpha   90.00
_cell.angle_beta   90.00
_cell.angle_gamma   90.00
#
_symmetry.space_group_name_H-M   'P 1'
#
loop_
_entity.id
_entity.type
_entity.pdbx_description
1 polymer ?
#
loop_
_entity_poly.entity_id
_entity_poly.type
_entity_poly.pdbx_seq_one_letter_code
_entity_poly.pdbx_strand_id
1 'polypeptide(L)'
;MGSSQAAASILNNVARAAFGLGAAATAINSSIYTVDGGQRAVLFDRFRGILEQPVGEGTHFLIPWVQKPYIFDIRTRPHTFSSISGTKDLQMVNLTLRVLSRPDTNRLPTIVQNLGLEYDEKVLPSIGNEVLKAVVAQFNA
;
A
#
# COMPACT_ATOMS: atom_id res chain seq x y z
N MET A 1 -55.96 -26.42 7.28
CA MET A 1 -55.27 -25.55 6.29
C MET A 1 -54.66 -24.27 6.88
N GLY A 2 -54.97 -23.86 8.13
CA GLY A 2 -54.40 -22.63 8.73
C GLY A 2 -53.01 -22.75 9.37
N SER A 3 -52.56 -23.94 9.80
CA SER A 3 -51.27 -24.14 10.46
C SER A 3 -50.07 -24.00 9.51
N SER A 4 -50.20 -24.44 8.26
CA SER A 4 -49.15 -24.37 7.25
C SER A 4 -48.85 -22.94 6.77
N GLN A 5 -49.87 -22.06 6.72
CA GLN A 5 -49.71 -20.65 6.37
C GLN A 5 -49.04 -19.85 7.51
N ALA A 6 -49.36 -20.17 8.77
CA ALA A 6 -48.71 -19.58 9.93
C ALA A 6 -47.22 -20.01 10.03
N ALA A 7 -46.91 -21.26 9.73
CA ALA A 7 -45.52 -21.73 9.67
C ALA A 7 -44.71 -21.04 8.56
N ALA A 8 -45.32 -20.83 7.39
CA ALA A 8 -44.67 -20.14 6.26
C ALA A 8 -44.40 -18.65 6.54
N SER A 9 -45.29 -17.96 7.24
CA SER A 9 -45.09 -16.54 7.59
C SER A 9 -44.01 -16.36 8.65
N ILE A 10 -43.93 -17.27 9.63
CA ILE A 10 -42.83 -17.30 10.62
C ILE A 10 -41.49 -17.57 9.91
N LEU A 11 -41.44 -18.53 8.99
CA LEU A 11 -40.23 -18.84 8.23
C LEU A 11 -39.75 -17.63 7.41
N ASN A 12 -40.64 -16.91 6.74
CA ASN A 12 -40.30 -15.70 5.98
C ASN A 12 -39.79 -14.56 6.87
N ASN A 13 -40.38 -14.36 8.05
CA ASN A 13 -39.92 -13.35 9.00
C ASN A 13 -38.55 -13.69 9.58
N VAL A 14 -38.33 -14.97 9.91
CA VAL A 14 -37.02 -15.47 10.36
C VAL A 14 -35.98 -15.33 9.25
N ALA A 15 -36.32 -15.67 8.00
CA ALA A 15 -35.42 -15.51 6.86
C ALA A 15 -35.03 -14.05 6.62
N ARG A 16 -35.98 -13.11 6.72
CA ARG A 16 -35.71 -11.67 6.62
C ARG A 16 -34.83 -11.17 7.77
N ALA A 17 -35.09 -11.60 8.99
CA ALA A 17 -34.27 -11.25 10.15
C ALA A 17 -32.84 -11.80 10.03
N ALA A 18 -32.70 -13.07 9.62
CA ALA A 18 -31.40 -13.70 9.38
C ALA A 18 -30.62 -13.00 8.27
N PHE A 19 -31.28 -12.64 7.17
CA PHE A 19 -30.65 -11.89 6.07
C PHE A 19 -30.22 -10.49 6.52
N GLY A 20 -31.06 -9.76 7.25
CA GLY A 20 -30.74 -8.44 7.78
C GLY A 20 -29.54 -8.46 8.73
N LEU A 21 -29.52 -9.42 9.67
CA LEU A 21 -28.40 -9.62 10.58
C LEU A 21 -27.13 -10.04 9.85
N GLY A 22 -27.24 -10.94 8.87
CA GLY A 22 -26.10 -11.37 8.04
C GLY A 22 -25.51 -10.22 7.23
N ALA A 23 -26.35 -9.39 6.60
CA ALA A 23 -25.91 -8.21 5.86
C ALA A 23 -25.25 -7.16 6.76
N ALA A 24 -25.81 -6.91 7.96
CA ALA A 24 -25.24 -5.98 8.91
C ALA A 24 -23.88 -6.47 9.44
N ALA A 25 -23.77 -7.75 9.80
CA ALA A 25 -22.53 -8.34 10.30
C ALA A 25 -21.41 -8.30 9.24
N THR A 26 -21.72 -8.59 7.98
CA THR A 26 -20.75 -8.50 6.88
C THR A 26 -20.34 -7.06 6.58
N ALA A 27 -21.27 -6.10 6.66
CA ALA A 27 -20.95 -4.69 6.50
C ALA A 27 -20.01 -4.18 7.60
N ILE A 28 -20.25 -4.54 8.86
CA ILE A 28 -19.37 -4.17 9.97
C ILE A 28 -17.99 -4.80 9.79
N ASN A 29 -17.92 -6.11 9.50
CA ASN A 29 -16.65 -6.81 9.35
C ASN A 29 -15.81 -6.24 8.19
N SER A 30 -16.44 -5.92 7.06
CA SER A 30 -15.75 -5.33 5.90
C SER A 30 -15.36 -3.85 6.09
N SER A 31 -15.91 -3.17 7.10
CA SER A 31 -15.61 -1.76 7.39
C SER A 31 -14.41 -1.56 8.30
N ILE A 32 -13.85 -2.62 8.88
CA ILE A 32 -12.75 -2.53 9.85
C ILE A 32 -11.45 -2.97 9.20
N TYR A 33 -10.39 -2.21 9.39
CA TYR A 33 -9.03 -2.60 9.04
C TYR A 33 -8.05 -2.17 10.14
N THR A 34 -6.94 -2.88 10.27
CA THR A 34 -5.90 -2.58 11.26
C THR A 34 -4.59 -2.28 10.54
N VAL A 35 -3.87 -1.29 11.06
CA VAL A 35 -2.53 -0.91 10.62
C VAL A 35 -1.55 -1.28 11.72
N ASP A 36 -0.57 -2.12 11.39
CA ASP A 36 0.41 -2.58 12.36
C ASP A 36 1.44 -1.49 12.70
N GLY A 37 2.09 -1.64 13.85
CA GLY A 37 3.15 -0.74 14.29
C GLY A 37 4.32 -0.72 13.30
N GLY A 38 4.76 0.48 12.91
CA GLY A 38 5.78 0.66 11.88
C GLY A 38 5.26 0.54 10.44
N GLN A 39 3.95 0.54 10.25
CA GLN A 39 3.30 0.74 8.96
C GLN A 39 2.45 2.02 8.97
N ARG A 40 2.11 2.52 7.77
CA ARG A 40 1.14 3.59 7.57
C ARG A 40 0.21 3.22 6.43
N ALA A 41 -1.07 3.55 6.57
CA ALA A 41 -2.04 3.33 5.50
C ALA A 41 -2.30 4.61 4.72
N VAL A 42 -2.39 4.49 3.40
CA VAL A 42 -2.93 5.51 2.50
C VAL A 42 -4.29 5.02 2.03
N LEU A 43 -5.33 5.82 2.26
CA LEU A 43 -6.68 5.45 1.88
C LEU A 43 -6.97 5.94 0.46
N PHE A 44 -7.41 5.03 -0.40
CA PHE A 44 -7.95 5.37 -1.71
C PHE A 44 -9.47 5.37 -1.64
N ASP A 45 -10.07 6.50 -1.96
CA ASP A 45 -11.50 6.68 -2.11
C ASP A 45 -11.87 6.61 -3.61
N ARG A 46 -12.89 5.83 -3.96
CA ARG A 46 -13.34 5.70 -5.34
C ARG A 46 -13.78 7.02 -5.97
N PHE A 47 -14.28 7.97 -5.16
CA PHE A 47 -14.79 9.26 -5.65
C PHE A 47 -13.76 10.38 -5.58
N ARG A 48 -12.93 10.39 -4.54
CA ARG A 48 -11.96 11.48 -4.28
C ARG A 48 -10.52 11.13 -4.66
N GLY A 49 -10.24 9.86 -4.95
CA GLY A 49 -8.89 9.36 -5.16
C GLY A 49 -8.14 9.16 -3.85
N ILE A 50 -6.84 9.41 -3.85
CA ILE A 50 -5.98 9.21 -2.68
C ILE A 50 -6.22 10.33 -1.66
N LEU A 51 -6.50 9.97 -0.41
CA LEU A 51 -6.63 10.94 0.68
C LEU A 51 -5.25 11.51 1.07
N GLU A 52 -5.19 12.83 1.28
CA GLU A 52 -3.94 13.55 1.57
C GLU A 52 -3.34 13.24 2.94
N GLN A 53 -4.15 12.75 3.88
CA GLN A 53 -3.70 12.43 5.22
C GLN A 53 -3.42 10.92 5.36
N PRO A 54 -2.17 10.51 5.63
CA PRO A 54 -1.84 9.13 5.89
C PRO A 54 -2.32 8.72 7.28
N VAL A 55 -2.88 7.52 7.37
CA VAL A 55 -3.44 6.93 8.57
C VAL A 55 -2.34 6.20 9.34
N GLY A 56 -2.28 6.45 10.65
CA GLY A 56 -1.30 5.86 11.57
C GLY A 56 -1.61 4.42 11.95
N GLU A 57 -0.86 3.91 12.92
CA GLU A 57 -1.09 2.59 13.52
C GLU A 57 -2.42 2.50 14.26
N GLY A 58 -2.99 1.30 14.33
CA GLY A 58 -4.24 1.02 15.04
C GLY A 58 -5.40 0.58 14.14
N THR A 59 -6.54 0.31 14.77
CA THR A 59 -7.76 -0.13 14.09
C THR A 59 -8.58 1.07 13.62
N HIS A 60 -8.90 1.09 12.34
CA HIS A 60 -9.57 2.18 11.67
C HIS A 60 -10.80 1.66 10.92
N PHE A 61 -11.72 2.58 10.63
CA PHE A 61 -12.91 2.30 9.84
C PHE A 61 -12.74 2.81 8.41
N LEU A 62 -13.24 2.05 7.46
CA LEU A 62 -13.38 2.41 6.06
C LEU A 62 -14.82 2.18 5.62
N ILE A 63 -15.24 2.87 4.57
CA ILE A 63 -16.52 2.60 3.92
C ILE A 63 -16.31 1.42 2.96
N PRO A 64 -16.94 0.26 3.19
CA PRO A 64 -16.79 -0.90 2.31
C PRO A 64 -17.16 -0.51 0.87
N TRP A 65 -16.47 -1.10 -0.12
CA TRP A 65 -16.63 -0.86 -1.57
C TRP A 65 -16.14 0.51 -2.09
N VAL A 66 -16.25 1.57 -1.30
CA VAL A 66 -15.85 2.92 -1.69
C VAL A 66 -14.36 3.15 -1.40
N GLN A 67 -13.91 2.71 -0.22
CA GLN A 67 -12.56 2.98 0.25
C GLN A 67 -11.70 1.71 0.27
N LYS A 68 -10.42 1.87 -0.07
CA LYS A 68 -9.43 0.80 -0.05
C LYS A 68 -8.15 1.28 0.66
N PRO A 69 -7.71 0.62 1.74
CA PRO A 69 -6.46 0.94 2.41
C PRO A 69 -5.29 0.31 1.68
N TYR A 70 -4.26 1.11 1.40
CA TYR A 70 -2.95 0.65 0.96
C TYR A 70 -1.97 0.79 2.13
N ILE A 71 -1.53 -0.33 2.66
CA ILE A 71 -0.65 -0.38 3.83
C ILE A 71 0.81 -0.40 3.35
N PHE A 72 1.60 0.54 3.84
CA PHE A 72 3.01 0.68 3.50
C PHE A 72 3.87 0.48 4.74
N ASP A 73 4.98 -0.22 4.55
CA ASP A 73 6.05 -0.27 5.54
C ASP A 73 6.85 1.03 5.51
N ILE A 74 6.99 1.67 6.68
CA ILE A 74 7.72 2.93 6.86
C ILE A 74 9.09 2.71 7.52
N ARG A 75 9.49 1.44 7.71
CA ARG A 75 10.79 1.05 8.23
C ARG A 75 11.85 1.19 7.14
N THR A 76 13.08 1.37 7.59
CA THR A 76 14.25 1.39 6.71
C THR A 76 14.49 0.02 6.12
N ARG A 77 14.47 -0.07 4.79
CA ARG A 77 14.76 -1.30 4.05
C ARG A 77 16.05 -1.16 3.24
N PRO A 78 16.89 -2.20 3.17
CA PRO A 78 18.04 -2.23 2.28
C PRO A 78 17.61 -2.54 0.85
N HIS A 79 18.12 -1.76 -0.10
CA HIS A 79 18.03 -2.01 -1.53
C HIS A 79 19.43 -2.13 -2.09
N THR A 80 19.70 -3.24 -2.78
CA THR A 80 21.00 -3.50 -3.39
C THR A 80 20.83 -3.57 -4.90
N PHE A 81 21.64 -2.81 -5.63
CA PHE A 81 21.66 -2.85 -7.09
C PHE A 81 23.11 -2.85 -7.58
N SER A 82 23.35 -3.60 -8.65
CA SER A 82 24.65 -3.69 -9.31
C SER A 82 24.59 -3.02 -10.68
N SER A 83 25.67 -2.32 -11.03
CA SER A 83 25.80 -1.63 -12.31
C SER A 83 27.23 -1.71 -12.80
N ILE A 84 27.37 -1.86 -14.12
CA ILE A 84 28.66 -1.75 -14.80
C ILE A 84 28.83 -0.29 -15.22
N SER A 85 29.93 0.34 -14.82
CA SER A 85 30.20 1.76 -15.07
C SER A 85 31.62 1.95 -15.63
N GLY A 86 31.80 2.97 -16.47
CA GLY A 86 33.11 3.37 -16.98
C GLY A 86 33.76 4.40 -16.06
N THR A 87 35.02 4.17 -15.71
CA THR A 87 35.87 5.12 -15.00
C THR A 87 36.38 6.21 -15.93
N LYS A 88 37.03 7.23 -15.37
CA LYS A 88 37.66 8.34 -16.12
C LYS A 88 38.70 7.86 -17.14
N ASP A 89 39.37 6.75 -16.83
CA ASP A 89 40.38 6.13 -17.71
C ASP A 89 39.76 5.11 -18.68
N LEU A 90 38.44 5.15 -18.87
CA LEU A 90 37.67 4.26 -19.74
C LEU A 90 37.74 2.77 -19.35
N GLN A 91 38.13 2.46 -18.11
CA GLN A 91 38.06 1.11 -17.59
C GLN A 91 36.65 0.81 -17.11
N MET A 92 36.09 -0.33 -17.53
CA MET A 92 34.78 -0.80 -17.09
C MET A 92 34.90 -1.51 -15.74
N VAL A 93 34.20 -1.01 -14.73
CA VAL A 93 34.15 -1.58 -13.38
C VAL A 93 32.74 -2.05 -13.04
N ASN A 94 32.63 -3.20 -12.38
CA ASN A 94 31.37 -3.70 -11.85
C ASN A 94 31.26 -3.32 -10.37
N LEU A 95 30.24 -2.54 -10.03
CA LEU A 95 30.03 -2.02 -8.68
C LEU A 95 28.66 -2.43 -8.18
N THR A 96 28.59 -2.74 -6.88
CA THR A 96 27.34 -3.02 -6.18
C THR A 96 27.13 -1.99 -5.09
N LEU A 97 26.02 -1.25 -5.16
CA LEU A 97 25.64 -0.26 -4.17
C LEU A 97 24.49 -0.79 -3.33
N ARG A 98 24.61 -0.65 -2.00
CA ARG A 98 23.54 -0.92 -1.05
C ARG A 98 23.07 0.39 -0.42
N VAL A 99 21.80 0.73 -0.64
CA VAL A 99 21.15 1.93 -0.12
C VAL A 99 20.12 1.53 0.92
N LEU A 100 20.16 2.15 2.09
CA LEU A 100 19.10 2.04 3.09
C LEU A 100 18.13 3.20 2.88
N SER A 101 16.85 2.89 2.62
CA SER A 101 15.83 3.91 2.38
C SER A 101 14.55 3.62 3.15
N ARG A 102 13.83 4.70 3.49
CA ARG A 102 12.47 4.65 4.05
C ARG A 102 11.64 5.79 3.45
N PRO A 103 10.33 5.60 3.23
CA PRO A 103 9.47 6.68 2.77
C PRO A 103 9.26 7.75 3.85
N ASP A 104 9.05 8.98 3.43
CA ASP A 104 8.55 10.03 4.32
C ASP A 104 7.06 9.79 4.61
N THR A 105 6.75 9.60 5.89
CA THR A 105 5.40 9.30 6.37
C THR A 105 4.39 10.39 6.05
N ASN A 106 4.80 11.67 5.95
CA ASN A 106 3.89 12.78 5.71
C ASN A 106 3.57 12.96 4.21
N ARG A 107 4.48 12.51 3.34
CA ARG A 107 4.37 12.63 1.88
C ARG A 107 3.96 11.32 1.21
N LEU A 108 3.64 10.30 1.99
CA LEU A 108 3.25 8.99 1.51
C LEU A 108 2.09 9.06 0.49
N PRO A 109 1.02 9.87 0.69
CA PRO A 109 -0.05 10.01 -0.30
C PRO A 109 0.46 10.58 -1.64
N THR A 110 1.29 11.61 -1.59
CA THR A 110 1.91 12.23 -2.76
C THR A 110 2.83 11.27 -3.51
N ILE A 111 3.62 10.46 -2.77
CA ILE A 111 4.48 9.42 -3.34
C ILE A 111 3.63 8.43 -4.13
N VAL A 112 2.56 7.90 -3.52
CA VAL A 112 1.68 6.91 -4.17
C VAL A 112 0.95 7.49 -5.37
N GLN A 113 0.52 8.74 -5.29
CA GLN A 113 -0.18 9.41 -6.38
C GLN A 113 0.73 9.62 -7.61
N ASN A 114 1.99 10.01 -7.39
CA ASN A 114 2.91 10.36 -8.47
C ASN A 114 3.72 9.16 -9.00
N LEU A 115 4.13 8.25 -8.11
CA LEU A 115 5.05 7.16 -8.43
C LEU A 115 4.36 5.78 -8.43
N GLY A 116 3.17 5.68 -7.84
CA GLY A 116 2.43 4.45 -7.67
C GLY A 116 2.78 3.69 -6.40
N LEU A 117 2.20 2.48 -6.25
CA LEU A 117 2.40 1.62 -5.07
C LEU A 117 3.84 1.08 -4.99
N GLU A 118 4.46 0.79 -6.14
CA GLU A 118 5.82 0.23 -6.30
C GLU A 118 6.85 1.36 -6.54
N TYR A 119 6.80 2.40 -5.71
CA TYR A 119 7.64 3.59 -5.92
C TYR A 119 9.14 3.30 -5.69
N ASP A 120 9.46 2.39 -4.78
CA ASP A 120 10.83 2.03 -4.38
C ASP A 120 11.57 1.30 -5.50
N GLU A 121 10.92 0.32 -6.13
CA GLU A 121 11.48 -0.46 -7.24
C GLU A 121 11.68 0.37 -8.51
N LYS A 122 10.85 1.39 -8.73
CA LYS A 122 10.93 2.24 -9.93
C LYS A 122 11.98 3.34 -9.79
N VAL A 123 12.04 3.99 -8.63
CA VAL A 123 12.86 5.20 -8.45
C VAL A 123 14.29 4.87 -8.01
N LEU A 124 14.47 3.94 -7.06
CA LEU A 124 15.80 3.71 -6.47
C LEU A 124 16.84 3.18 -7.48
N PRO A 125 16.53 2.18 -8.33
CA PRO A 125 17.49 1.71 -9.33
C PRO A 125 17.78 2.76 -10.40
N SER A 126 16.77 3.56 -10.76
CA SER A 126 16.89 4.59 -11.80
C SER A 126 17.88 5.68 -11.37
N ILE A 127 17.65 6.27 -10.19
CA ILE A 127 18.53 7.31 -9.63
C ILE A 127 19.88 6.70 -9.24
N GLY A 128 19.87 5.52 -8.61
CA GLY A 128 21.07 4.87 -8.13
C GLY A 128 22.06 4.57 -9.26
N ASN A 129 21.58 4.03 -10.38
CA ASN A 129 22.42 3.75 -11.55
C ASN A 129 22.96 5.04 -12.20
N GLU A 130 22.14 6.09 -12.29
CA GLU A 130 22.53 7.36 -12.90
C GLU A 130 23.60 8.07 -12.08
N VAL A 131 23.38 8.20 -10.76
CA VAL A 131 24.35 8.82 -9.85
C VAL A 131 25.64 8.01 -9.77
N LEU A 132 25.55 6.68 -9.70
CA LEU A 132 26.74 5.83 -9.66
C LEU A 132 27.60 6.03 -10.91
N LYS A 133 26.98 6.09 -12.10
CA LYS A 133 27.71 6.35 -13.35
C LYS A 133 28.35 7.74 -13.38
N ALA A 134 27.62 8.76 -12.95
CA ALA A 134 28.12 10.14 -12.91
C ALA A 134 29.29 10.33 -11.92
N VAL A 135 29.28 9.60 -10.80
CA VAL A 135 30.35 9.66 -9.79
C VAL A 135 31.57 8.87 -10.25
N VAL A 136 31.40 7.64 -10.72
CA VAL A 136 32.51 6.75 -11.12
C VAL A 136 33.30 7.33 -12.30
N ALA A 137 32.62 8.01 -13.23
CA ALA A 137 33.27 8.69 -14.36
C ALA A 137 34.26 9.80 -13.97
N GLN A 138 34.25 10.26 -12.71
CA GLN A 138 35.17 11.29 -12.21
C GLN A 138 36.47 10.71 -11.63
N PHE A 139 36.52 9.39 -11.37
CA PHE A 139 37.64 8.72 -10.73
C PHE A 139 38.37 7.77 -11.68
N ASN A 140 39.66 7.57 -11.42
CA ASN A 140 40.50 6.58 -12.10
C ASN A 140 40.41 5.23 -11.36
N ALA A 141 40.70 4.14 -12.07
CA ALA A 141 40.66 2.78 -11.53
C ALA A 141 41.92 2.42 -10.73
#